data_AF-A0A1D7YU53-F1
#
_entry.id   AF-A0A1D7YU53-F1
#
_cell.length_a   1.000
_cell.length_b   1.000
_cell.length_c   1.000
_cell.angle_alpha   90.00
_cell.angle_beta   90.00
_cell.angle_gamma   90.00
#
_symmetry.space_group_name_H-M   'P 1'
#
loop_
_entity.id
_entity.type
_entity.pdbx_description
1 polymer ?
#
loop_
_entity_poly.entity_id
_entity_poly.type
_entity_poly.pdbx_seq_one_letter_code
_entity_poly.pdbx_strand_id
1 'polypeptide(L)' 'MFLNGTVEDKRFISQTVISNSSYYDGKLDVELHPVFDTLFRLSRIHEQNCKLTHSIMSFN' A
#
# COMPACT_ATOMS: atom_id res chain seq x y z
N MET A 1 16.74 -8.38 -0.32
CA MET A 1 15.74 -8.16 -1.40
C MET A 1 14.57 -7.45 -0.74
N PHE A 2 14.25 -6.21 -1.15
CA PHE A 2 13.37 -5.29 -0.41
C PHE A 2 11.87 -5.65 -0.43
N LEU A 3 11.44 -6.54 -1.32
CA LEU A 3 10.04 -6.95 -1.47
C LEU A 3 9.90 -8.44 -1.12
N ASN A 4 8.96 -8.75 -0.22
CA ASN A 4 8.54 -10.12 0.10
C ASN A 4 7.45 -10.59 -0.89
N GLY A 5 7.32 -11.90 -1.10
CA GLY A 5 6.37 -12.50 -2.06
C GLY A 5 7.03 -13.30 -3.18
N THR A 6 6.21 -13.76 -4.13
CA THR A 6 6.66 -14.50 -5.31
C THR A 6 7.46 -13.61 -6.28
N VAL A 7 8.08 -14.20 -7.30
CA VAL A 7 8.79 -13.43 -8.34
C VAL A 7 7.80 -12.57 -9.11
N GLU A 8 6.62 -13.11 -9.38
CA GLU A 8 5.50 -12.44 -10.05
C GLU A 8 5.01 -11.23 -9.24
N ASP A 9 4.84 -11.37 -7.92
CA ASP A 9 4.43 -10.25 -7.05
C ASP A 9 5.43 -9.10 -7.13
N LYS A 10 6.73 -9.43 -7.04
CA LYS A 10 7.80 -8.43 -7.10
C LYS A 10 7.84 -7.75 -8.45
N ARG A 11 7.60 -8.50 -9.54
CA ARG A 11 7.53 -7.97 -10.90
C ARG A 11 6.32 -7.05 -11.09
N PHE A 12 5.15 -7.46 -10.60
CA PHE A 12 3.94 -6.62 -10.64
C PHE A 12 4.17 -5.29 -9.91
N ILE A 13 4.68 -5.34 -8.67
CA ILE A 13 4.93 -4.15 -7.86
C ILE A 13 5.93 -3.21 -8.56
N SER A 14 7.08 -3.75 -8.99
CA SER A 14 8.13 -2.94 -9.61
C SER A 14 7.75 -2.35 -10.97
N GLN A 15 6.94 -3.04 -11.77
CA GLN A 15 6.62 -2.61 -13.14
C GLN A 15 5.32 -1.81 -13.23
N THR A 16 4.37 -2.05 -12.32
CA THR A 16 3.00 -1.53 -12.44
C THR A 16 2.65 -0.54 -11.33
N VAL A 17 3.15 -0.77 -10.12
CA VAL A 17 2.73 -0.02 -8.93
C VAL A 17 3.66 1.16 -8.66
N ILE A 18 4.97 0.94 -8.77
CA ILE A 18 6.01 1.94 -8.50
C ILE A 18 6.26 2.78 -9.76
N SER A 19 6.15 4.11 -9.64
CA SER A 19 6.46 5.06 -10.72
C SER A 19 7.91 5.54 -10.70
N ASN A 20 8.49 5.66 -9.51
CA ASN A 20 9.88 6.07 -9.33
C ASN A 20 10.44 5.45 -8.05
N SER A 21 11.76 5.23 -8.01
CA SER A 21 12.44 4.75 -6.82
C SER A 21 13.84 5.33 -6.72
N SER A 22 14.18 5.85 -5.55
CA SER A 22 15.50 6.43 -5.28
C SER A 22 16.12 5.77 -4.05
N TYR A 23 17.37 5.34 -4.17
CA TYR A 23 18.12 4.76 -3.06
C TYR A 23 19.29 5.66 -2.66
N TYR A 24 19.30 6.10 -1.40
CA TYR A 24 20.31 7.00 -0.86
C TYR A 24 20.51 6.74 0.63
N ASP A 25 21.76 6.79 1.11
CA ASP A 25 22.08 6.68 2.55
C ASP A 25 21.42 5.48 3.27
N GLY A 26 21.37 4.32 2.61
CA GLY A 26 20.71 3.13 3.16
C GLY A 26 19.17 3.16 3.16
N LYS A 27 18.57 4.24 2.65
CA LYS A 27 17.11 4.44 2.56
C LYS A 27 16.63 4.23 1.14
N LEU A 28 15.47 3.59 1.02
CA LEU A 28 14.75 3.41 -0.23
C LEU A 28 13.50 4.29 -0.19
N ASP A 29 13.44 5.26 -1.08
CA ASP A 29 12.27 6.09 -1.33
C ASP A 29 11.55 5.58 -2.58
N VAL A 30 10.23 5.52 -2.52
CA VAL A 30 9.39 4.89 -3.54
C VAL A 30 8.16 5.75 -3.80
N GLU A 31 7.97 6.14 -5.05
CA GLU A 31 6.77 6.82 -5.51
C GLU A 31 5.85 5.83 -6.19
N LEU A 32 4.54 5.98 -5.94
CA LEU A 32 3.51 5.16 -6.55
C LEU A 32 2.89 5.91 -7.74
N HIS A 33 2.45 5.17 -8.75
CA HIS A 33 1.57 5.74 -9.75
C HIS A 33 0.28 6.29 -9.10
N PRO A 34 -0.28 7.43 -9.56
CA PRO A 34 -1.40 8.11 -8.89
C PRO A 34 -2.64 7.25 -8.63
N VAL A 35 -2.91 6.29 -9.51
CA VAL A 35 -4.02 5.33 -9.35
C VAL A 35 -3.82 4.46 -8.11
N PHE A 36 -2.60 4.00 -7.85
CA PHE A 36 -2.29 3.16 -6.70
C PHE A 36 -2.24 3.97 -5.40
N ASP A 37 -1.78 5.23 -5.44
CA ASP A 37 -1.89 6.13 -4.29
C ASP A 37 -3.36 6.35 -3.88
N THR A 38 -4.23 6.61 -4.87
CA THR A 38 -5.67 6.77 -4.63
C THR A 38 -6.29 5.50 -4.05
N LEU A 39 -5.99 4.33 -4.63
CA LEU A 39 -6.48 3.05 -4.12
C LEU A 39 -6.01 2.77 -2.69
N PHE A 40 -4.74 3.09 -2.38
CA PHE A 40 -4.20 2.94 -1.04
C PHE A 40 -4.91 3.85 -0.02
N ARG A 41 -5.17 5.12 -0.38
CA ARG A 41 -5.92 6.04 0.49
C ARG A 41 -7.35 5.55 0.73
N LEU A 42 -8.03 5.06 -0.32
CA LEU A 42 -9.38 4.53 -0.21
C LEU A 42 -9.43 3.25 0.65
N SER A 43 -8.45 2.35 0.51
CA SER A 43 -8.40 1.12 1.31
C SER A 43 -8.21 1.43 2.80
N ARG A 44 -7.40 2.44 3.13
CA ARG A 44 -7.22 2.93 4.51
C ARG A 44 -8.50 3.49 5.12
N ILE A 45 -9.23 4.31 4.36
CA ILE A 45 -10.52 4.87 4.78
C ILE A 45 -11.53 3.75 5.02
N HIS A 46 -11.60 2.78 4.10
CA HIS A 46 -12.48 1.63 4.25
C HIS A 46 -12.17 0.81 5.51
N GLU A 47 -10.88 0.51 5.76
CA GLU A 47 -10.43 -0.21 6.96
C GLU A 47 -10.84 0.52 8.25
N GLN A 48 -10.68 1.84 8.30
CA GLN A 48 -11.08 2.66 9.45
C GLN A 48 -12.60 2.62 9.67
N ASN A 49 -13.38 2.76 8.61
CA ASN A 49 -14.83 2.72 8.68
C ASN A 49 -15.34 1.35 9.17
N CYS A 50 -14.74 0.25 8.69
CA CYS A 50 -15.09 -1.09 9.13
C CYS A 50 -14.75 -1.33 10.61
N LYS A 51 -13.63 -0.77 11.11
CA LYS A 51 -13.30 -0.84 12.54
C LYS A 51 -14.28 -0.05 13.40
N LEU A 52 -14.68 1.15 12.94
CA LEU A 52 -15.67 1.98 13.63
C LEU A 52 -17.04 1.28 13.71
N THR A 53 -17.53 0.72 12.60
CA THR A 53 -18.82 0.00 12.60
C THR A 53 -18.79 -1.25 13.48
N HIS A 54 -17.70 -2.03 13.43
CA HIS A 54 -17.53 -3.19 14.29
C HIS A 54 -17.47 -2.79 15.78
N SER A 55 -16.82 -1.68 16.10
CA SER A 55 -16.78 -1.15 17.47
C SER A 55 -18.18 -0.78 17.97
N ILE A 56 -18.98 -0.06 17.17
CA ILE A 56 -20.36 0.31 17.53
C ILE A 56 -21.23 -0.93 17.77
N MET A 57 -21.10 -1.95 16.93
CA MET A 57 -21.83 -3.22 17.09
C MET A 57 -21.40 -4.03 18.32
N SER A 58 -20.17 -3.83 18.82
CA SER A 58 -19.68 -4.54 20.02
C SER A 58 -20.08 -3.86 21.33
N PHE A 59 -20.55 -2.60 21.28
CA PHE A 59 -20.99 -1.82 22.44
C PHE A 59 -22.51 -1.86 22.69
N ASN A 60 -23.29 -2.39 21.75
CA ASN A 60 -24.72 -2.65 21.88
C ASN A 60 -24.97 -4.12 22.23
#